data_AF-A0A4Y7PGF6-F1
#
_entry.id   AF-A0A4Y7PGF6-F1
#
_cell.length_a   1.000
_cell.length_b   1.000
_cell.length_c   1.000
_cell.angle_alpha   90.00
_cell.angle_beta   90.00
_cell.angle_gamma   90.00
#
_symmetry.space_group_name_H-M   'P 1'
#
loop_
_entity.id
_entity.type
_entity.pdbx_description
1 polymer ?
#
loop_
_entity_poly.entity_id
_entity_poly.type
_entity_poly.pdbx_seq_one_letter_code
_entity_poly.pdbx_strand_id
1 'polypeptide(L)'
;HSEAKEMINNAMIQFQQIDNRLGAARCLEKLGDIAYMENNNSKAKEMLNNAMIQFQHIGDRLEAARCLRSFGDIARMENNHSEAKEMLNNAMTQFQQIGDRLGAAQC
;
A
#
# COMPACT_ATOMS: atom_id res chain seq x y z
N HIS A 1 10.95 -10.39 11.65
CA HIS A 1 9.80 -10.27 10.72
C HIS A 1 8.72 -11.33 10.93
N SER A 2 9.02 -12.58 11.30
CA SER A 2 8.00 -13.64 11.44
C SER A 2 6.94 -13.34 12.52
N GLU A 3 7.36 -12.95 13.73
CA GLU A 3 6.44 -12.61 14.84
C GLU A 3 5.53 -11.43 14.48
N ALA A 4 6.09 -10.38 13.87
CA ALA A 4 5.31 -9.23 13.40
C ALA A 4 4.25 -9.63 12.36
N LYS A 5 4.61 -10.49 11.40
CA LYS A 5 3.65 -11.00 10.40
C LYS A 5 2.53 -11.82 11.03
N GLU A 6 2.86 -12.66 12.01
CA GLU A 6 1.87 -13.46 12.72
C GLU A 6 0.89 -12.57 13.49
N MET A 7 1.40 -11.58 14.22
CA MET A 7 0.55 -10.58 14.90
C MET A 7 -0.35 -9.82 13.92
N ILE A 8 0.19 -9.39 12.77
CA ILE A 8 -0.60 -8.67 11.76
C ILE A 8 -1.66 -9.57 11.12
N ASN A 9 -1.36 -10.84 10.84
CA ASN A 9 -2.34 -11.80 10.33
C ASN A 9 -3.46 -12.05 11.35
N ASN A 10 -3.11 -12.21 12.63
CA ASN A 10 -4.10 -12.39 13.69
C ASN A 10 -4.99 -11.15 13.83
N ALA A 11 -4.41 -9.94 13.78
CA ALA A 11 -5.17 -8.69 13.78
C ALA A 11 -6.10 -8.58 12.55
N MET A 12 -5.63 -8.99 11.37
CA MET A 12 -6.43 -8.99 10.15
C MET A 12 -7.66 -9.89 10.28
N ILE A 13 -7.51 -11.10 10.83
CA ILE A 13 -8.62 -12.03 11.07
C ILE A 13 -9.63 -11.40 12.03
N GLN A 14 -9.16 -10.78 13.12
CA GLN A 14 -10.04 -10.11 14.07
C GLN A 14 -10.80 -8.94 13.43
N PHE A 15 -10.13 -8.12 12.62
CA PHE A 15 -10.79 -7.03 11.89
C PHE A 15 -11.82 -7.54 10.89
N GLN A 16 -11.55 -8.65 10.20
CA GLN A 16 -12.51 -9.28 9.30
C GLN A 16 -13.74 -9.82 10.05
N GLN A 17 -13.55 -10.41 11.24
CA GLN A 17 -14.65 -10.93 12.06
C GLN A 17 -15.63 -9.84 12.54
N ILE A 18 -15.15 -8.61 12.69
CA ILE A 18 -15.98 -7.46 13.10
C ILE A 18 -16.35 -6.53 11.93
N ASP A 19 -16.18 -7.00 10.68
CA ASP A 19 -16.43 -6.23 9.45
C ASP A 19 -15.66 -4.90 9.35
N ASN A 20 -14.55 -4.76 10.08
CA ASN A 20 -13.69 -3.58 10.02
C ASN A 20 -12.74 -3.65 8.82
N ARG A 21 -13.28 -3.26 7.66
CA ARG A 21 -12.55 -3.25 6.38
C ARG A 21 -11.31 -2.34 6.39
N LEU A 22 -11.37 -1.20 7.08
CA LEU A 22 -10.23 -0.28 7.21
C LEU A 22 -9.07 -0.94 7.97
N GLY A 23 -9.36 -1.61 9.08
CA GLY A 23 -8.37 -2.35 9.86
C GLY A 23 -7.72 -3.46 9.05
N ALA A 24 -8.53 -4.25 8.33
CA ALA A 24 -8.03 -5.31 7.45
C ALA A 24 -7.15 -4.76 6.30
N ALA A 25 -7.52 -3.63 5.69
CA ALA A 25 -6.74 -2.98 4.64
C ALA A 25 -5.36 -2.50 5.15
N ARG A 26 -5.31 -1.91 6.36
CA ARG A 26 -4.05 -1.50 6.99
C ARG A 26 -3.16 -2.69 7.34
N CYS A 27 -3.74 -3.83 7.72
CA CYS A 27 -2.97 -5.06 7.90
C CYS A 27 -2.30 -5.51 6.60
N LEU A 28 -3.03 -5.49 5.47
CA LEU A 28 -2.47 -5.81 4.15
C LEU A 28 -1.34 -4.86 3.76
N GLU A 29 -1.50 -3.54 3.97
CA GLU A 29 -0.45 -2.56 3.72
C GLU A 29 0.83 -2.90 4.52
N LYS A 30 0.70 -3.20 5.82
CA LYS A 30 1.84 -3.55 6.68
C LYS A 30 2.50 -4.87 6.28
N LEU A 31 1.73 -5.86 5.83
CA LEU A 31 2.29 -7.10 5.27
C LEU A 31 3.06 -6.83 3.99
N GLY A 32 2.59 -5.89 3.17
CA GLY A 32 3.29 -5.39 1.99
C GLY A 32 4.63 -4.73 2.34
N ASP A 33 4.62 -3.81 3.29
CA ASP A 33 5.84 -3.16 3.81
C ASP A 33 6.87 -4.17 4.30
N ILE A 34 6.42 -5.18 5.06
CA ILE A 34 7.31 -6.24 5.55
C ILE A 34 7.86 -7.09 4.40
N ALA A 35 7.02 -7.49 3.44
CA ALA A 35 7.48 -8.25 2.28
C ALA A 35 8.53 -7.47 1.48
N TYR A 36 8.36 -6.16 1.35
CA TYR A 36 9.35 -5.30 0.72
C TYR A 36 10.67 -5.23 1.50
N MET A 37 10.62 -5.08 2.83
CA MET A 37 11.83 -5.13 3.67
C MET A 37 12.58 -6.47 3.58
N GLU A 38 11.88 -7.55 3.27
CA GLU A 38 12.46 -8.87 3.03
C GLU A 38 12.93 -9.08 1.58
N ASN A 39 12.91 -8.04 0.74
CA ASN A 39 13.21 -8.08 -0.69
C ASN A 39 12.28 -8.99 -1.51
N ASN A 40 11.09 -9.30 -0.98
CA ASN A 40 10.06 -10.02 -1.72
C ASN A 40 9.09 -9.05 -2.39
N ASN A 41 9.58 -8.40 -3.44
CA ASN A 41 8.83 -7.35 -4.16
C ASN A 41 7.52 -7.86 -4.76
N SER A 42 7.50 -9.09 -5.29
CA SER A 42 6.28 -9.71 -5.82
C SER A 42 5.19 -9.79 -4.76
N LYS A 43 5.55 -10.29 -3.56
CA LYS A 43 4.60 -10.38 -2.45
C LYS A 43 4.21 -9.00 -1.91
N ALA A 44 5.13 -8.05 -1.89
CA ALA A 44 4.85 -6.67 -1.50
C ALA A 44 3.81 -6.03 -2.43
N LYS A 45 4.01 -6.13 -3.75
CA LYS A 45 3.08 -5.66 -4.78
C LYS A 45 1.70 -6.31 -4.63
N GLU A 46 1.62 -7.62 -4.40
CA GLU A 46 0.35 -8.32 -4.17
C GLU A 46 -0.41 -7.76 -2.96
N MET A 47 0.27 -7.61 -1.83
CA MET A 47 -0.33 -7.11 -0.58
C MET A 47 -0.78 -5.64 -0.69
N LEU A 48 0.06 -4.79 -1.29
CA LEU A 48 -0.26 -3.37 -1.54
C LEU A 48 -1.42 -3.21 -2.53
N ASN A 49 -1.52 -4.05 -3.56
CA ASN A 49 -2.67 -4.03 -4.49
C ASN A 49 -3.97 -4.35 -3.75
N ASN A 50 -3.95 -5.39 -2.92
CA ASN A 50 -5.12 -5.78 -2.15
C ASN A 50 -5.52 -4.68 -1.15
N ALA A 51 -4.55 -4.07 -0.46
CA ALA A 51 -4.81 -2.93 0.42
C ALA A 51 -5.43 -1.76 -0.34
N MET A 52 -4.86 -1.37 -1.49
CA MET A 52 -5.35 -0.30 -2.35
C MET A 52 -6.81 -0.51 -2.77
N ILE A 53 -7.17 -1.70 -3.24
CA ILE A 53 -8.54 -2.04 -3.63
C ILE A 53 -9.49 -1.88 -2.45
N GLN A 54 -9.10 -2.33 -1.26
CA GLN A 54 -9.92 -2.17 -0.06
C GLN A 54 -10.07 -0.69 0.33
N PHE A 55 -9.00 0.09 0.30
CA PHE A 55 -9.03 1.53 0.56
C PHE A 55 -9.95 2.27 -0.43
N GLN A 56 -9.90 1.92 -1.71
CA GLN A 56 -10.82 2.46 -2.72
C GLN A 56 -12.27 2.09 -2.42
N HIS A 57 -12.57 0.83 -2.06
CA HIS A 57 -13.92 0.39 -1.73
C HIS A 57 -14.52 1.09 -0.51
N ILE A 58 -13.70 1.45 0.48
CA ILE A 58 -14.17 2.19 1.67
C ILE A 58 -14.10 3.71 1.50
N GLY A 59 -13.61 4.20 0.36
CA GLY A 59 -13.49 5.62 0.05
C GLY A 59 -12.27 6.32 0.66
N ASP A 60 -11.31 5.58 1.22
CA ASP A 60 -10.05 6.13 1.75
C ASP A 60 -9.05 6.38 0.62
N ARG A 61 -9.25 7.51 -0.08
CA ARG A 61 -8.42 7.89 -1.23
C ARG A 61 -6.97 8.21 -0.84
N LEU A 62 -6.73 8.66 0.40
CA LEU A 62 -5.40 8.98 0.88
C LEU A 62 -4.54 7.73 0.99
N GLU A 63 -5.05 6.69 1.67
CA GLU A 63 -4.30 5.44 1.82
C GLU A 63 -4.18 4.67 0.49
N ALA A 64 -5.18 4.78 -0.40
CA ALA A 64 -5.06 4.24 -1.76
C ALA A 64 -3.93 4.91 -2.57
N ALA A 65 -3.77 6.23 -2.48
CA ALA A 65 -2.69 6.96 -3.12
C ALA A 65 -1.31 6.60 -2.56
N ARG A 66 -1.22 6.36 -1.24
CA ARG A 66 0.02 5.87 -0.60
C ARG A 66 0.42 4.50 -1.09
N CYS A 67 -0.53 3.59 -1.30
CA CYS A 67 -0.23 2.28 -1.90
C CYS A 67 0.41 2.44 -3.29
N LEU A 68 -0.13 3.32 -4.15
CA LEU A 68 0.45 3.62 -5.47
C LEU A 68 1.87 4.19 -5.37
N ARG A 69 2.14 5.07 -4.40
CA ARG A 69 3.50 5.56 -4.17
C ARG A 69 4.44 4.41 -3.79
N SER A 70 4.02 3.53 -2.89
CA SER A 70 4.81 2.35 -2.51
C SER A 70 5.08 1.42 -3.70
N PHE A 71 4.14 1.27 -4.65
CA PHE A 71 4.40 0.58 -5.92
C PHE A 71 5.52 1.24 -6.72
N GLY A 72 5.49 2.58 -6.82
CA GLY A 72 6.53 3.35 -7.49
C GLY A 72 7.91 3.17 -6.86
N ASP A 73 7.96 3.18 -5.52
CA ASP A 73 9.19 2.94 -4.76
C ASP A 73 9.76 1.53 -5.00
N ILE A 74 8.89 0.51 -5.01
CA ILE A 74 9.30 -0.87 -5.31
C ILE A 74 9.83 -0.97 -6.74
N ALA A 75 9.11 -0.43 -7.73
CA ALA A 75 9.53 -0.46 -9.12
C ALA A 75 10.87 0.27 -9.33
N ARG A 76 11.13 1.36 -8.59
CA ARG A 76 12.42 2.06 -8.61
C ARG A 76 13.55 1.17 -8.09
N MET A 77 13.32 0.42 -7.01
CA MET A 77 14.31 -0.53 -6.48
C MET A 77 14.60 -1.70 -7.42
N GLU A 78 13.61 -2.08 -8.23
CA GLU A 78 13.75 -3.08 -9.30
C GLU A 78 14.46 -2.52 -10.55
N ASN A 79 14.85 -1.24 -10.55
CA ASN A 79 15.36 -0.50 -11.71
C ASN A 79 14.34 -0.42 -12.87
N ASN A 80 13.05 -0.67 -12.61
CA ASN A 80 11.98 -0.47 -13.58
C ASN A 80 11.50 0.98 -13.54
N HIS A 81 12.32 1.89 -14.09
CA HIS A 81 12.03 3.32 -14.05
C HIS A 81 10.76 3.72 -14.80
N SER A 82 10.36 2.96 -15.83
CA SER A 82 9.12 3.21 -16.57
C SER A 82 7.89 2.95 -15.70
N GLU A 83 7.83 1.79 -15.04
CA GLU A 83 6.75 1.45 -14.11
C GLU A 83 6.75 2.40 -12.90
N ALA A 84 7.94 2.71 -12.35
CA ALA A 84 8.07 3.65 -11.23
C ALA A 84 7.48 5.01 -11.58
N LYS A 85 7.82 5.56 -12.75
CA LYS A 85 7.31 6.84 -13.22
C LYS A 85 5.79 6.83 -13.39
N GLU A 86 5.23 5.76 -13.92
CA GLU A 86 3.78 5.62 -14.09
C GLU A 86 3.07 5.63 -12.73
N MET A 87 3.52 4.80 -11.80
CA MET A 87 2.91 4.66 -10.46
C MET A 87 3.03 5.95 -9.64
N LEU A 88 4.19 6.62 -9.66
CA LEU A 88 4.40 7.88 -8.96
C LEU A 88 3.58 9.03 -9.55
N ASN A 89 3.43 9.12 -10.87
CA ASN A 89 2.54 10.12 -11.48
C ASN A 89 1.07 9.90 -11.12
N ASN A 90 0.64 8.64 -11.09
CA ASN A 90 -0.71 8.29 -10.66
C ASN A 90 -0.93 8.65 -9.19
N ALA A 91 0.01 8.32 -8.31
CA ALA A 91 -0.04 8.69 -6.89
C ALA A 91 -0.08 10.22 -6.71
N MET A 92 0.82 10.96 -7.38
CA MET A 92 0.86 12.42 -7.35
C MET A 92 -0.48 13.04 -7.76
N THR A 93 -1.07 12.54 -8.85
CA THR A 93 -2.37 13.00 -9.33
C THR A 93 -3.46 12.78 -8.29
N GLN A 94 -3.49 11.61 -7.65
CA GLN A 94 -4.47 11.30 -6.60
C GLN A 94 -4.27 12.19 -5.36
N PHE A 95 -3.03 12.38 -4.90
CA PHE A 95 -2.73 13.29 -3.79
C PHE A 95 -3.16 14.74 -4.09
N GLN A 96 -2.92 15.23 -5.30
CA GLN A 96 -3.38 16.55 -5.73
C GLN A 96 -4.91 16.66 -5.72
N GLN A 97 -5.63 15.63 -6.20
CA GLN A 97 -7.10 15.60 -6.22
C GLN A 97 -7.72 15.68 -4.82
N ILE A 98 -7.04 15.14 -3.80
CA ILE A 98 -7.49 15.20 -2.40
C ILE A 98 -6.89 16.38 -1.62
N GLY A 99 -6.06 17.21 -2.25
CA GLY A 99 -5.42 18.37 -1.63
C GLY A 99 -4.20 18.05 -0.75
N ASP A 100 -3.69 16.83 -0.78
CA ASP A 100 -2.48 16.43 -0.03
C ASP A 100 -1.21 16.86 -0.77
N ARG A 101 -0.74 18.06 -0.47
CA ARG A 101 0.48 18.63 -1.07
C ARG A 101 1.75 17.90 -0.62
N LEU A 102 1.77 17.36 0.60
CA LEU A 102 2.94 16.64 1.11
C LEU A 102 3.07 15.30 0.39
N GLY A 103 1.96 14.56 0.26
CA GLY A 103 1.92 13.32 -0.51
C GLY A 103 2.36 13.52 -1.96
N ALA A 104 1.85 14.57 -2.62
CA ALA A 104 2.22 14.89 -4.00
C ALA A 104 3.72 15.23 -4.16
N ALA A 105 4.34 15.90 -3.17
CA ALA A 105 5.77 16.21 -3.20
C ALA A 105 6.67 15.01 -2.89
N GLN A 106 6.10 13.94 -2.34
CA GLN A 106 6.80 12.68 -2.04
C GLN A 106 6.73 11.67 -3.19
N CYS A 107 6.01 11.99 -4.28
CA CYS A 107 5.95 11.20 -5.50
C CYS A 107 7.04 11.65 -6.49
#